data_AF-A0A2P2SWS1-F1
#
_entry.id   AF-A0A2P2SWS1-F1
#
_cell.length_a   1.000
_cell.length_b   1.000
_cell.length_c   1.000
_cell.angle_alpha   90.00
_cell.angle_beta   90.00
_cell.angle_gamma   90.00
#
_symmetry.space_group_name_H-M   'P 1'
#
loop_
_entity.id
_entity.type
_entity.pdbx_description
1 polymer ?
#
loop_
_entity_poly.entity_id
_entity_poly.type
_entity_poly.pdbx_seq_one_letter_code
_entity_poly.pdbx_strand_id
1 'polypeptide(L)'
;MSNANPGAGFEYPAVEVSWLKRDVLLFATSIGCTVDELQFLYELHPKFAVFPTYPILLPFKNTTQEVIDFYASQAQTPIPGIPKMDARRVLDGQRSMTFLKPLPPTSAGKKFEIRAKVLGVYDKGKAGTVVETQQDLVDAGTGEVYTTAVGSGFYVGQGNWGGPKGPATVNFPPPDRAPDAILEHQTTAESAHLYRLNGDYNPLHATPEPGKAMGFGGAIMHGLSSWNFTARDILRRFGGSQPENLREFQARFASPVLPGNKLVTKAWRTGEVKGGFEEIRFVTQVEGGKVCLSNGRALVRIVDGKAGSKL
;
A
#
# COMPACT_ATOMS: atom_id res chain seq x y z
N MET A 1 1.99 36.49 11.29
CA MET A 1 1.10 35.73 10.40
C MET A 1 1.17 34.28 10.86
N SER A 2 0.14 33.79 11.55
CA SER A 2 0.09 32.40 12.00
C SER A 2 0.03 31.50 10.77
N ASN A 3 1.08 30.72 10.52
CA ASN A 3 1.04 29.69 9.48
C ASN A 3 -0.10 28.73 9.82
N ALA A 4 -1.20 28.82 9.10
CA ALA A 4 -2.43 28.09 9.37
C ALA A 4 -2.28 26.56 9.21
N ASN A 5 -1.14 26.07 8.68
CA ASN A 5 -0.85 24.65 8.54
C ASN A 5 0.66 24.41 8.36
N PRO A 6 1.48 24.38 9.44
CA PRO A 6 2.92 24.21 9.32
C PRO A 6 3.30 22.89 8.64
N GLY A 7 4.29 22.94 7.75
CA GLY A 7 4.74 21.79 6.95
C GLY A 7 3.86 21.43 5.76
N ALA A 8 2.60 21.87 5.69
CA ALA A 8 1.73 21.59 4.55
C ALA A 8 2.25 22.28 3.28
N GLY A 9 2.23 21.57 2.16
CA GLY A 9 2.78 22.01 0.89
C GLY A 9 4.29 21.85 0.77
N PHE A 10 5.01 21.41 1.81
CA PHE A 10 6.42 21.09 1.71
C PHE A 10 6.65 19.94 0.71
N GLU A 11 7.52 20.17 -0.26
CA GLU A 11 7.93 19.18 -1.25
C GLU A 11 9.31 18.62 -0.89
N TYR A 12 9.39 17.30 -0.83
CA TYR A 12 10.67 16.61 -0.69
C TYR A 12 11.42 16.66 -2.03
N PRO A 13 12.76 16.53 -2.02
CA PRO A 13 13.52 16.30 -3.25
C PRO A 13 12.93 15.11 -4.02
N ALA A 14 12.79 15.27 -5.34
CA ALA A 14 12.35 14.17 -6.19
C ALA A 14 13.35 13.01 -6.11
N VAL A 15 12.84 11.78 -6.01
CA VAL A 15 13.66 10.58 -5.89
C VAL A 15 13.51 9.74 -7.15
N GLU A 16 14.62 9.50 -7.85
CA GLU A 16 14.62 8.64 -9.02
C GLU A 16 14.29 7.18 -8.62
N VAL A 17 13.50 6.51 -9.45
CA VAL A 17 13.08 5.13 -9.24
C VAL A 17 13.17 4.32 -10.53
N SER A 18 13.49 3.03 -10.42
CA SER A 18 13.60 2.15 -11.59
C SER A 18 13.24 0.70 -11.29
N TRP A 19 12.74 0.02 -12.31
CA TRP A 19 12.37 -1.39 -12.25
C TRP A 19 12.60 -2.10 -13.57
N LEU A 20 12.84 -3.40 -13.47
CA LEU A 20 12.96 -4.33 -14.59
C LEU A 20 11.77 -5.30 -14.61
N LYS A 21 11.61 -6.03 -15.71
CA LYS A 21 10.58 -7.09 -15.82
C LYS A 21 10.66 -8.10 -14.67
N ARG A 22 11.88 -8.45 -14.25
CA ARG A 22 12.12 -9.35 -13.11
C ARG A 22 11.52 -8.81 -11.81
N ASP A 23 11.60 -7.50 -11.57
CA ASP A 23 11.07 -6.87 -10.36
C ASP A 23 9.54 -6.98 -10.30
N VAL A 24 8.85 -6.77 -11.43
CA VAL A 24 7.39 -6.86 -11.49
C VAL A 24 6.89 -8.30 -11.43
N LEU A 25 7.65 -9.26 -11.96
CA LEU A 25 7.39 -10.71 -11.81
C LEU A 25 7.56 -11.16 -10.36
N LEU A 26 8.63 -10.73 -9.70
CA LEU A 26 8.88 -10.99 -8.28
C LEU A 26 7.74 -10.42 -7.44
N PHE A 27 7.32 -9.19 -7.71
CA PHE A 27 6.21 -8.57 -7.02
C PHE A 27 4.92 -9.38 -7.18
N ALA A 28 4.51 -9.67 -8.42
CA ALA A 28 3.30 -10.45 -8.71
C ALA A 28 3.31 -11.82 -7.99
N THR A 29 4.45 -12.52 -8.02
CA THR A 29 4.63 -13.79 -7.31
C THR A 29 4.50 -13.60 -5.80
N SER A 30 5.16 -12.58 -5.25
CA SER A 30 5.16 -12.32 -3.81
C SER A 30 3.81 -11.92 -3.24
N ILE A 31 2.87 -11.44 -4.08
CA ILE A 31 1.50 -11.08 -3.70
C ILE A 31 0.47 -12.20 -3.95
N GLY A 32 0.93 -13.38 -4.38
CA GLY A 32 0.10 -14.55 -4.57
C GLY A 32 -0.67 -14.59 -5.90
N CYS A 33 -0.17 -13.92 -6.95
CA CYS A 33 -0.67 -14.22 -8.29
C CYS A 33 -0.46 -15.71 -8.60
N THR A 34 -1.43 -16.32 -9.26
CA THR A 34 -1.43 -17.76 -9.58
C THR A 34 -1.28 -18.01 -11.08
N VAL A 35 -1.15 -19.28 -11.48
CA VAL A 35 -1.10 -19.68 -12.91
C VAL A 35 -2.32 -19.25 -13.72
N ASP A 36 -3.45 -18.94 -13.08
CA ASP A 36 -4.62 -18.34 -13.75
C ASP A 36 -4.42 -16.85 -14.14
N GLU A 37 -3.30 -16.26 -13.72
CA GLU A 37 -2.98 -14.84 -13.89
C GLU A 37 -1.62 -14.66 -14.61
N LEU A 38 -1.36 -15.47 -15.64
CA LEU A 38 -0.10 -15.44 -16.41
C LEU A 38 0.23 -14.06 -17.00
N GLN A 39 -0.77 -13.18 -17.19
CA GLN A 39 -0.53 -11.79 -17.57
C GLN A 39 0.36 -11.03 -16.57
N PHE A 40 0.45 -11.47 -15.31
CA PHE A 40 1.34 -10.88 -14.30
C PHE A 40 2.61 -11.72 -14.05
N LEU A 41 2.64 -12.98 -14.48
CA LEU A 41 3.68 -13.96 -14.12
C LEU A 41 4.55 -14.43 -15.30
N TYR A 42 4.16 -14.11 -16.54
CA TYR A 42 4.89 -14.56 -17.72
C TYR A 42 5.13 -13.39 -18.67
N GLU A 43 6.39 -13.00 -18.80
CA GLU A 43 6.85 -11.83 -19.56
C GLU A 43 6.64 -11.93 -21.07
N LEU A 44 6.36 -13.12 -21.58
CA LEU A 44 5.98 -13.36 -22.99
C LEU A 44 4.47 -13.57 -23.17
N HIS A 45 3.66 -13.48 -22.10
CA HIS A 45 2.21 -13.49 -22.23
C HIS A 45 1.78 -12.33 -23.14
N PRO A 46 0.86 -12.54 -24.12
CA PRO A 46 0.48 -11.49 -25.08
C PRO A 46 -0.17 -10.26 -24.42
N LYS A 47 -0.65 -10.41 -23.18
CA LYS A 47 -1.18 -9.32 -22.35
C LYS A 47 -0.31 -9.05 -21.12
N PHE A 48 0.99 -9.33 -21.17
CA PHE A 48 1.88 -9.13 -20.02
C PHE A 48 1.76 -7.69 -19.49
N ALA A 49 1.49 -7.57 -18.19
CA ALA A 49 1.21 -6.32 -17.53
C ALA A 49 1.79 -6.30 -16.13
N VAL A 50 1.98 -5.09 -15.59
CA VAL A 50 2.41 -4.88 -14.21
C VAL A 50 1.16 -4.85 -13.32
N PHE A 51 1.20 -5.54 -12.18
CA PHE A 51 0.11 -5.45 -11.21
C PHE A 51 0.01 -4.01 -10.67
N PRO A 52 -1.18 -3.37 -10.65
CA PRO A 52 -1.30 -1.90 -10.48
C PRO A 52 -0.66 -1.33 -9.21
N THR A 53 -0.62 -2.10 -8.13
CA THR A 53 -0.10 -1.66 -6.84
C THR A 53 1.43 -1.69 -6.71
N TYR A 54 2.15 -2.24 -7.69
CA TYR A 54 3.61 -2.30 -7.67
C TYR A 54 4.32 -1.00 -7.24
N PRO A 55 3.90 0.21 -7.69
CA PRO A 55 4.63 1.43 -7.37
C PRO A 55 4.65 1.80 -5.89
N ILE A 56 3.78 1.21 -5.06
CA ILE A 56 3.80 1.46 -3.61
C ILE A 56 5.14 1.04 -2.97
N LEU A 57 5.92 0.19 -3.64
CA LEU A 57 7.23 -0.29 -3.18
C LEU A 57 8.41 0.51 -3.71
N LEU A 58 8.21 1.36 -4.73
CA LEU A 58 9.28 2.16 -5.30
C LEU A 58 9.93 3.16 -4.32
N PRO A 59 9.20 3.77 -3.36
CA PRO A 59 9.85 4.59 -2.32
C PRO A 59 10.80 3.82 -1.39
N PHE A 60 10.70 2.48 -1.34
CA PHE A 60 11.63 1.63 -0.62
C PHE A 60 12.78 1.19 -1.54
N LYS A 61 12.45 0.76 -2.76
CA LYS A 61 13.41 0.22 -3.75
C LYS A 61 14.33 1.28 -4.38
N ASN A 62 13.83 2.49 -4.59
CA ASN A 62 14.48 3.52 -5.40
C ASN A 62 14.94 2.95 -6.75
N THR A 63 16.24 3.06 -7.06
CA THR A 63 16.84 2.52 -8.29
C THR A 63 17.64 1.23 -8.05
N THR A 64 17.74 0.74 -6.81
CA THR A 64 18.61 -0.39 -6.50
C THR A 64 18.09 -1.69 -7.09
N GLN A 65 19.03 -2.55 -7.47
CA GLN A 65 18.79 -3.95 -7.84
C GLN A 65 19.34 -4.91 -6.76
N GLU A 66 19.86 -4.34 -5.67
CA GLU A 66 20.46 -5.03 -4.54
C GLU A 66 19.60 -4.93 -3.28
N VAL A 67 20.03 -5.63 -2.23
CA VAL A 67 19.47 -5.47 -0.89
C VAL A 67 19.67 -4.04 -0.37
N ILE A 68 18.77 -3.61 0.52
CA ILE A 68 18.78 -2.27 1.11
C ILE A 68 19.11 -2.38 2.60
N ASP A 69 20.08 -1.58 3.07
CA ASP A 69 20.19 -1.30 4.49
C ASP A 69 19.02 -0.39 4.90
N PHE A 70 18.00 -1.02 5.48
CA PHE A 70 16.75 -0.35 5.85
C PHE A 70 16.99 0.85 6.79
N TYR A 71 17.90 0.73 7.76
CA TYR A 71 18.13 1.79 8.74
C TYR A 71 18.91 2.95 8.13
N ALA A 72 19.93 2.66 7.32
CA ALA A 72 20.68 3.69 6.60
C ALA A 72 19.81 4.43 5.56
N SER A 73 18.80 3.75 5.00
CA SER A 73 17.89 4.34 4.02
C SER A 73 16.79 5.24 4.63
N GLN A 74 16.64 5.30 5.96
CA GLN A 74 15.64 6.15 6.64
C GLN A 74 16.08 7.61 6.81
N ALA A 75 16.96 8.14 5.95
CA ALA A 75 17.39 9.53 6.04
C ALA A 75 16.18 10.47 5.98
N GLN A 76 15.95 11.24 7.04
CA GLN A 76 14.83 12.17 7.11
C GLN A 76 15.23 13.55 6.60
N THR A 77 14.51 14.03 5.59
CA THR A 77 14.47 15.47 5.31
C THR A 77 13.52 16.13 6.31
N PRO A 78 13.98 17.07 7.15
CA PRO A 78 13.11 17.75 8.10
C PRO A 78 12.01 18.53 7.38
N ILE A 79 10.77 18.40 7.85
CA ILE A 79 9.65 19.22 7.38
C ILE A 79 9.76 20.59 8.08
N PRO A 80 9.82 21.72 7.35
CA PRO A 80 9.91 23.04 7.96
C PRO A 80 8.69 23.38 8.82
N GLY A 81 8.94 24.03 9.96
CA GLY A 81 7.88 24.56 10.83
C GLY A 81 7.20 23.55 11.75
N ILE A 82 7.68 22.30 11.81
CA ILE A 82 7.19 21.30 12.77
C ILE A 82 8.34 20.82 13.69
N PRO A 83 8.03 20.22 14.86
CA PRO A 83 9.06 19.58 15.69
C PRO A 83 9.78 18.47 14.94
N LYS A 84 11.05 18.24 15.28
CA LYS A 84 11.80 17.07 14.82
C LYS A 84 11.12 15.81 15.36
N MET A 85 10.65 14.95 14.47
CA MET A 85 9.99 13.70 14.82
C MET A 85 10.99 12.53 14.82
N ASP A 86 10.82 11.57 15.72
CA ASP A 86 11.55 10.32 15.76
C ASP A 86 10.85 9.27 14.88
N ALA A 87 11.45 8.99 13.72
CA ALA A 87 10.99 7.98 12.76
C ALA A 87 10.94 6.56 13.33
N ARG A 88 11.71 6.26 14.40
CA ARG A 88 11.73 4.92 15.00
C ARG A 88 10.42 4.58 15.71
N ARG A 89 9.57 5.58 15.95
CA ARG A 89 8.26 5.46 16.62
C ARG A 89 7.11 5.89 15.71
N VAL A 90 7.22 5.57 14.42
CA VAL A 90 6.16 5.80 13.43
C VAL A 90 5.42 4.50 13.15
N LEU A 91 4.09 4.59 13.00
CA LEU A 91 3.26 3.53 12.48
C LEU A 91 2.73 3.96 11.11
N ASP A 92 2.71 3.04 10.14
CA ASP A 92 1.95 3.25 8.92
C ASP A 92 0.46 3.14 9.24
N GLY A 93 -0.26 4.24 9.12
CA GLY A 93 -1.67 4.32 9.49
C GLY A 93 -2.58 3.85 8.37
N GLN A 94 -2.43 4.42 7.18
CA GLN A 94 -3.31 4.21 6.03
C GLN A 94 -2.54 4.44 4.73
N ARG A 95 -2.89 3.69 3.70
CA ARG A 95 -2.49 3.93 2.32
C ARG A 95 -3.70 3.98 1.43
N SER A 96 -3.75 4.99 0.58
CA SER A 96 -4.63 5.06 -0.59
C SER A 96 -3.77 5.23 -1.83
N MET A 97 -4.19 4.63 -2.93
CA MET A 97 -3.50 4.74 -4.20
C MET A 97 -4.50 4.80 -5.35
N THR A 98 -4.30 5.78 -6.23
CA THR A 98 -5.06 5.98 -7.46
C THR A 98 -4.18 5.59 -8.65
N PHE A 99 -4.72 4.74 -9.53
CA PHE A 99 -4.05 4.26 -10.72
C PHE A 99 -4.54 5.06 -11.94
N LEU A 100 -3.69 5.95 -12.45
CA LEU A 100 -4.03 6.87 -13.54
C LEU A 100 -3.70 6.26 -14.90
N LYS A 101 -2.59 5.53 -14.98
CA LYS A 101 -2.08 4.89 -16.20
C LYS A 101 -1.51 3.50 -15.90
N PRO A 102 -1.56 2.56 -16.86
CA PRO A 102 -0.84 1.30 -16.73
C PRO A 102 0.67 1.56 -16.70
N LEU A 103 1.39 0.85 -15.83
CA LEU A 103 2.85 0.92 -15.81
C LEU A 103 3.44 0.17 -17.01
N PRO A 104 4.53 0.68 -17.61
CA PRO A 104 5.29 -0.11 -18.56
C PRO A 104 5.92 -1.32 -17.83
N PRO A 105 6.08 -2.46 -18.50
CA PRO A 105 6.70 -3.66 -17.92
C PRO A 105 8.14 -3.48 -17.40
N THR A 106 8.80 -2.40 -17.80
CA THR A 106 10.13 -1.99 -17.36
C THR A 106 10.24 -0.47 -17.43
N SER A 107 11.04 0.13 -16.55
CA SER A 107 11.38 1.55 -16.65
C SER A 107 12.51 1.82 -17.65
N ALA A 108 13.20 0.78 -18.16
CA ALA A 108 14.33 0.93 -19.06
C ALA A 108 13.97 1.79 -20.29
N GLY A 109 14.83 2.76 -20.60
CA GLY A 109 14.60 3.74 -21.68
C GLY A 109 13.72 4.94 -21.28
N LYS A 110 13.23 4.99 -20.05
CA LYS A 110 12.50 6.13 -19.48
C LYS A 110 13.11 6.53 -18.14
N LYS A 111 12.88 7.78 -17.72
CA LYS A 111 13.27 8.26 -16.40
C LYS A 111 12.01 8.44 -15.55
N PHE A 112 11.92 7.70 -14.46
CA PHE A 112 10.82 7.81 -13.50
C PHE A 112 11.31 8.38 -12.18
N GLU A 113 10.47 9.17 -11.53
CA GLU A 113 10.74 9.71 -10.20
C GLU A 113 9.48 9.71 -9.33
N ILE A 114 9.68 9.62 -8.02
CA ILE A 114 8.67 9.89 -7.01
C ILE A 114 8.79 11.35 -6.60
N ARG A 115 7.69 12.11 -6.77
CA ARG A 115 7.54 13.46 -6.23
C ARG A 115 6.68 13.39 -4.98
N ALA A 116 7.23 13.76 -3.84
CA ALA A 116 6.54 13.66 -2.56
C ALA A 116 6.23 15.04 -1.98
N LYS A 117 5.00 15.21 -1.49
CA LYS A 117 4.52 16.47 -0.89
C LYS A 117 3.76 16.20 0.40
N VAL A 118 4.04 16.98 1.43
CA VAL A 118 3.29 16.95 2.69
C VAL A 118 1.93 17.61 2.46
N LEU A 119 0.86 16.86 2.67
CA LEU A 119 -0.51 17.38 2.61
C LEU A 119 -0.91 18.06 3.91
N GLY A 120 -0.40 17.57 5.04
CA GLY A 120 -0.61 18.18 6.34
C GLY A 120 0.12 17.47 7.47
N VAL A 121 0.34 18.21 8.55
CA VAL A 121 0.93 17.69 9.79
C VAL A 121 0.00 18.04 10.95
N TYR A 122 -0.54 17.02 11.59
CA TYR A 122 -1.66 17.17 12.51
C TYR A 122 -1.32 16.71 13.92
N ASP A 123 -1.45 17.62 14.88
CA ASP A 123 -1.28 17.34 16.30
C ASP A 123 -2.52 16.63 16.85
N LYS A 124 -2.35 15.37 17.27
CA LYS A 124 -3.40 14.56 17.90
C LYS A 124 -3.27 14.54 19.43
N GLY A 125 -2.63 15.57 20.00
CA GLY A 125 -2.39 15.73 21.41
C GLY A 125 -1.46 14.63 21.95
N LYS A 126 -1.72 14.16 23.17
CA LYS A 126 -0.91 13.11 23.81
C LYS A 126 -0.75 11.84 22.97
N ALA A 127 -1.71 11.53 22.09
CA ALA A 127 -1.66 10.33 21.27
C ALA A 127 -0.49 10.35 20.26
N GLY A 128 -0.19 11.51 19.67
CA GLY A 128 0.89 11.63 18.68
C GLY A 128 0.66 12.71 17.63
N THR A 129 1.42 12.62 16.54
CA THR A 129 1.28 13.47 15.36
C THR A 129 1.03 12.62 14.12
N VAL A 130 0.12 13.06 13.25
CA VAL A 130 -0.09 12.47 11.92
C VAL A 130 0.63 13.32 10.88
N VAL A 131 1.43 12.70 10.02
CA VAL A 131 1.95 13.33 8.80
C VAL A 131 1.29 12.66 7.61
N GLU A 132 0.56 13.43 6.81
CA GLU A 132 -0.01 12.96 5.54
C GLU A 132 0.90 13.38 4.39
N THR A 133 1.25 12.43 3.53
CA THR A 133 2.16 12.64 2.41
C THR A 133 1.56 12.06 1.14
N GLN A 134 1.51 12.86 0.09
CA GLN A 134 1.25 12.43 -1.27
C GLN A 134 2.56 12.04 -1.94
N GLN A 135 2.54 10.97 -2.73
CA GLN A 135 3.64 10.52 -3.57
C GLN A 135 3.12 10.24 -4.98
N ASP A 136 3.64 10.97 -5.96
CA ASP A 136 3.29 10.81 -7.37
C ASP A 136 4.43 10.10 -8.10
N LEU A 137 4.12 9.01 -8.82
CA LEU A 137 5.04 8.40 -9.77
C LEU A 137 4.93 9.13 -11.10
N VAL A 138 6.02 9.76 -11.52
CA VAL A 138 6.07 10.64 -12.69
C VAL A 138 7.09 10.12 -13.69
N ASP A 139 6.73 10.07 -14.97
CA ASP A 139 7.70 10.00 -16.07
C ASP A 139 8.31 11.40 -16.25
N ALA A 140 9.56 11.56 -15.83
CA ALA A 140 10.22 12.86 -15.80
C ALA A 140 10.45 13.45 -17.20
N GLY A 141 10.45 12.62 -18.25
CA GLY A 141 10.61 13.09 -19.63
C GLY A 141 9.34 13.71 -20.21
N THR A 142 8.17 13.26 -19.75
CA THR A 142 6.86 13.72 -20.27
C THR A 142 6.06 14.54 -19.27
N GLY A 143 6.40 14.46 -17.98
CA GLY A 143 5.63 15.04 -16.88
C GLY A 143 4.36 14.27 -16.53
N GLU A 144 4.12 13.10 -17.14
CA GLU A 144 2.92 12.32 -16.93
C GLU A 144 2.94 11.58 -15.59
N VAL A 145 1.84 11.68 -14.84
CA VAL A 145 1.65 10.95 -13.58
C VAL A 145 0.99 9.60 -13.85
N TYR A 146 1.61 8.52 -13.38
CA TYR A 146 1.11 7.15 -13.52
C TYR A 146 0.25 6.75 -12.33
N THR A 147 0.68 7.12 -11.12
CA THR A 147 -0.02 6.80 -9.88
C THR A 147 0.15 7.92 -8.86
N THR A 148 -0.88 8.15 -8.07
CA THR A 148 -0.85 9.02 -6.89
C THR A 148 -1.15 8.17 -5.66
N ALA A 149 -0.22 8.10 -4.71
CA ALA A 149 -0.43 7.45 -3.43
C ALA A 149 -0.50 8.50 -2.31
N VAL A 150 -1.38 8.30 -1.35
CA VAL A 150 -1.46 9.10 -0.12
C VAL A 150 -1.28 8.17 1.06
N GLY A 151 -0.29 8.48 1.90
CA GLY A 151 -0.01 7.74 3.13
C GLY A 151 -0.11 8.62 4.36
N SER A 152 -0.47 8.01 5.49
CA SER A 152 -0.44 8.68 6.80
C SER A 152 0.53 7.99 7.75
N GLY A 153 1.59 8.67 8.15
CA GLY A 153 2.49 8.22 9.23
C GLY A 153 2.00 8.74 10.58
N PHE A 154 1.81 7.84 11.56
CA PHE A 154 1.44 8.21 12.93
C PHE A 154 2.63 8.12 13.88
N TYR A 155 3.14 9.26 14.29
CA TYR A 155 4.27 9.41 15.21
C TYR A 155 3.77 9.33 16.65
N VAL A 156 3.88 8.13 17.23
CA VAL A 156 3.26 7.76 18.50
C VAL A 156 3.84 8.56 19.66
N GLY A 157 2.98 9.26 20.41
CA GLY A 157 3.35 10.05 21.59
C GLY A 157 4.09 11.36 21.28
N GLN A 158 4.18 11.75 20.01
CA GLN A 158 4.90 12.94 19.56
C GLN A 158 3.95 14.09 19.16
N GLY A 159 2.92 14.35 19.97
CA GLY A 159 2.01 15.49 19.80
C GLY A 159 2.18 16.56 20.89
N ASN A 160 1.14 17.34 21.18
CA ASN A 160 1.14 18.46 22.14
C ASN A 160 2.10 19.62 21.78
N TRP A 161 2.35 19.85 20.51
CA TRP A 161 3.19 20.95 20.02
C TRP A 161 2.36 22.16 19.55
N GLY A 162 1.04 22.10 19.65
CA GLY A 162 0.13 23.21 19.33
C GLY A 162 -0.22 23.30 17.85
N GLY A 163 -0.02 22.21 17.11
CA GLY A 163 -0.35 22.12 15.68
C GLY A 163 -1.84 22.03 15.37
N PRO A 164 -2.22 22.10 14.09
CA PRO A 164 -3.61 21.92 13.67
C PRO A 164 -4.07 20.49 13.95
N LYS A 165 -5.35 20.30 14.30
CA LYS A 165 -5.92 18.96 14.54
C LYS A 165 -6.13 18.14 13.26
N GLY A 166 -6.10 18.79 12.10
CA GLY A 166 -6.40 18.19 10.80
C GLY A 166 -7.90 17.97 10.55
N PRO A 167 -8.26 17.54 9.34
CA PRO A 167 -9.64 17.26 8.98
C PRO A 167 -10.20 16.05 9.74
N ALA A 168 -11.53 15.92 9.72
CA ALA A 168 -12.18 14.70 10.19
C ALA A 168 -11.78 13.51 9.29
N THR A 169 -11.56 12.35 9.90
CA THR A 169 -11.27 11.12 9.15
C THR A 169 -12.50 10.69 8.37
N VAL A 170 -12.35 10.49 7.06
CA VAL A 170 -13.37 9.89 6.21
C VAL A 170 -13.36 8.37 6.42
N ASN A 171 -14.52 7.80 6.75
CA ASN A 171 -14.69 6.38 6.98
C ASN A 171 -15.61 5.76 5.92
N PHE A 172 -15.30 4.51 5.56
CA PHE A 172 -16.01 3.66 4.61
C PHE A 172 -16.47 2.40 5.35
N PRO A 173 -17.47 2.51 6.25
CA PRO A 173 -17.95 1.37 7.00
C PRO A 173 -18.59 0.33 6.06
N PRO A 174 -18.44 -0.98 6.35
CA PRO A 174 -19.16 -2.01 5.65
C PRO A 174 -20.68 -1.77 5.70
N PRO A 175 -21.42 -2.06 4.62
CA PRO A 175 -22.87 -2.09 4.64
C PRO A 175 -23.40 -3.07 5.69
N ASP A 176 -24.55 -2.75 6.30
CA ASP A 176 -25.23 -3.62 7.29
C ASP A 176 -26.00 -4.76 6.60
N ARG A 177 -25.25 -5.65 5.95
CA ARG A 177 -25.73 -6.88 5.28
C ARG A 177 -24.60 -7.88 5.11
N ALA A 178 -24.93 -9.10 4.70
CA ALA A 178 -23.93 -10.12 4.37
C ALA A 178 -22.97 -9.64 3.25
N PRO A 179 -21.69 -10.04 3.28
CA PRO A 179 -20.73 -9.71 2.23
C PRO A 179 -21.09 -10.41 0.92
N ASP A 180 -20.81 -9.75 -0.21
CA ASP A 180 -20.99 -10.32 -1.54
C ASP A 180 -19.87 -11.31 -1.92
N ALA A 181 -18.73 -11.20 -1.24
CA ALA A 181 -17.63 -12.14 -1.37
C ALA A 181 -16.87 -12.28 -0.05
N ILE A 182 -16.42 -13.51 0.21
CA ILE A 182 -15.40 -13.84 1.19
C ILE A 182 -14.20 -14.35 0.41
N LEU A 183 -13.06 -13.70 0.58
CA LEU A 183 -11.82 -13.99 -0.13
C LEU A 183 -10.79 -14.47 0.88
N GLU A 184 -10.01 -15.46 0.51
CA GLU A 184 -9.04 -16.08 1.41
C GLU A 184 -7.66 -16.05 0.80
N HIS A 185 -6.67 -15.69 1.61
CA HIS A 185 -5.27 -15.68 1.23
C HIS A 185 -4.45 -16.36 2.32
N GLN A 186 -3.88 -17.52 2.00
CA GLN A 186 -3.01 -18.26 2.89
C GLN A 186 -1.57 -17.77 2.73
N THR A 187 -0.97 -17.22 3.79
CA THR A 187 0.47 -16.95 3.82
C THR A 187 1.25 -18.19 4.29
N THR A 188 2.56 -18.19 4.08
CA THR A 188 3.49 -19.21 4.60
C THR A 188 4.39 -18.58 5.64
N ALA A 189 5.17 -19.40 6.36
CA ALA A 189 6.18 -18.88 7.29
C ALA A 189 7.23 -18.02 6.55
N GLU A 190 7.47 -18.30 5.27
CA GLU A 190 8.46 -17.64 4.42
C GLU A 190 7.90 -16.45 3.64
N SER A 191 6.58 -16.18 3.69
CA SER A 191 5.94 -15.12 2.89
C SER A 191 6.55 -13.74 3.15
N ALA A 192 6.96 -13.42 4.38
CA ALA A 192 7.62 -12.15 4.68
C ALA A 192 9.01 -12.04 4.03
N HIS A 193 9.74 -13.16 3.96
CA HIS A 193 11.07 -13.24 3.34
C HIS A 193 11.00 -13.11 1.82
N LEU A 194 9.94 -13.60 1.18
CA LEU A 194 9.71 -13.36 -0.23
C LEU A 194 9.30 -11.91 -0.49
N TYR A 195 8.36 -11.37 0.28
CA TYR A 195 7.81 -10.04 0.03
C TYR A 195 8.84 -8.90 0.24
N ARG A 196 9.73 -9.02 1.23
CA ARG A 196 10.79 -8.00 1.48
C ARG A 196 11.73 -7.78 0.30
N LEU A 197 11.89 -8.76 -0.59
CA LEU A 197 12.77 -8.66 -1.75
C LEU A 197 12.35 -7.55 -2.72
N ASN A 198 11.13 -7.04 -2.60
CA ASN A 198 10.63 -5.93 -3.39
C ASN A 198 11.10 -4.54 -2.92
N GLY A 199 11.78 -4.42 -1.76
CA GLY A 199 12.41 -3.17 -1.33
C GLY A 199 12.32 -2.85 0.17
N ASP A 200 11.31 -3.38 0.89
CA ASP A 200 11.21 -3.15 2.33
C ASP A 200 11.97 -4.22 3.13
N TYR A 201 13.24 -3.92 3.39
CA TYR A 201 14.18 -4.80 4.09
C TYR A 201 14.13 -4.69 5.62
N ASN A 202 13.14 -4.01 6.21
CA ASN A 202 13.03 -3.81 7.66
C ASN A 202 13.20 -5.13 8.45
N PRO A 203 14.16 -5.22 9.40
CA PRO A 203 14.38 -6.42 10.20
C PRO A 203 13.15 -6.92 10.96
N LEU A 204 12.17 -6.06 11.25
CA LEU A 204 10.88 -6.42 11.85
C LEU A 204 10.15 -7.56 11.12
N HIS A 205 10.43 -7.72 9.82
CA HIS A 205 9.80 -8.71 8.95
C HIS A 205 10.72 -9.89 8.60
N ALA A 206 11.95 -9.94 9.13
CA ALA A 206 12.96 -10.92 8.75
C ALA A 206 13.49 -11.75 9.93
N THR A 207 13.43 -11.22 11.15
CA THR A 207 13.99 -11.88 12.33
C THR A 207 13.10 -11.61 13.54
N PRO A 208 12.99 -12.51 14.53
CA PRO A 208 11.98 -12.40 15.57
C PRO A 208 12.28 -11.34 16.64
N GLU A 209 13.53 -10.90 16.78
CA GLU A 209 13.99 -10.05 17.90
C GLU A 209 13.27 -8.70 17.97
N PRO A 210 13.14 -7.90 16.87
CA PRO A 210 12.45 -6.62 16.93
C PRO A 210 10.97 -6.77 17.30
N GLY A 211 10.29 -7.75 16.69
CA GLY A 211 8.87 -7.99 16.97
C GLY A 211 8.62 -8.51 18.38
N LYS A 212 9.51 -9.34 18.93
CA LYS A 212 9.48 -9.73 20.36
C LYS A 212 9.64 -8.52 21.28
N ALA A 213 10.61 -7.65 20.98
CA ALA A 213 10.83 -6.42 21.75
C ALA A 213 9.62 -5.47 21.71
N MET A 214 8.85 -5.48 20.62
CA MET A 214 7.61 -4.70 20.45
C MET A 214 6.34 -5.41 20.97
N GLY A 215 6.45 -6.64 21.49
CA GLY A 215 5.31 -7.40 22.02
C GLY A 215 4.44 -8.10 20.97
N PHE A 216 4.93 -8.28 19.74
CA PHE A 216 4.22 -9.00 18.68
C PHE A 216 4.45 -10.52 18.72
N GLY A 217 5.37 -11.01 19.55
CA GLY A 217 5.67 -12.44 19.71
C GLY A 217 6.66 -13.02 18.69
N GLY A 218 7.03 -12.28 17.65
CA GLY A 218 7.98 -12.70 16.62
C GLY A 218 7.99 -11.75 15.43
N ALA A 219 8.54 -12.19 14.30
CA ALA A 219 8.48 -11.44 13.06
C ALA A 219 7.01 -11.30 12.60
N ILE A 220 6.68 -10.16 12.01
CA ILE A 220 5.34 -9.88 11.46
C ILE A 220 5.43 -9.71 9.94
N MET A 221 4.35 -9.95 9.22
CA MET A 221 4.22 -9.57 7.82
C MET A 221 4.27 -8.05 7.67
N HIS A 222 4.78 -7.55 6.54
CA HIS A 222 4.63 -6.15 6.15
C HIS A 222 3.15 -5.79 6.07
N GLY A 223 2.72 -4.65 6.59
CA GLY A 223 1.33 -4.18 6.42
C GLY A 223 0.96 -4.09 4.92
N LEU A 224 1.88 -3.56 4.11
CA LEU A 224 1.73 -3.48 2.66
C LEU A 224 1.57 -4.84 1.97
N SER A 225 2.09 -5.93 2.55
CA SER A 225 1.86 -7.27 1.99
C SER A 225 0.38 -7.65 2.07
N SER A 226 -0.25 -7.49 3.25
CA SER A 226 -1.69 -7.74 3.44
C SER A 226 -2.53 -6.82 2.54
N TRP A 227 -2.11 -5.56 2.39
CA TRP A 227 -2.75 -4.59 1.50
C TRP A 227 -2.70 -5.06 0.04
N ASN A 228 -1.53 -5.52 -0.42
CA ASN A 228 -1.35 -6.01 -1.78
C ASN A 228 -2.05 -7.35 -2.06
N PHE A 229 -2.03 -8.30 -1.11
CA PHE A 229 -2.81 -9.54 -1.22
C PHE A 229 -4.29 -9.23 -1.41
N THR A 230 -4.81 -8.33 -0.58
CA THR A 230 -6.21 -7.92 -0.63
C THR A 230 -6.54 -7.19 -1.93
N ALA A 231 -5.66 -6.31 -2.43
CA ALA A 231 -5.84 -5.65 -3.72
C ALA A 231 -5.93 -6.66 -4.87
N ARG A 232 -5.04 -7.67 -4.88
CA ARG A 232 -5.05 -8.77 -5.86
C ARG A 232 -6.35 -9.57 -5.77
N ASP A 233 -6.78 -9.95 -4.58
CA ASP A 233 -7.99 -10.75 -4.42
C ASP A 233 -9.25 -10.00 -4.83
N ILE A 234 -9.33 -8.70 -4.50
CA ILE A 234 -10.42 -7.82 -4.95
C ILE A 234 -10.42 -7.68 -6.47
N LEU A 235 -9.25 -7.42 -7.08
CA LEU A 235 -9.15 -7.28 -8.53
C LEU A 235 -9.48 -8.60 -9.26
N ARG A 236 -9.01 -9.74 -8.74
CA ARG A 236 -9.36 -11.06 -9.28
C ARG A 236 -10.85 -11.31 -9.21
N ARG A 237 -11.46 -11.08 -8.04
CA ARG A 237 -12.88 -11.37 -7.79
C ARG A 237 -13.82 -10.49 -8.60
N PHE A 238 -13.55 -9.19 -8.68
CA PHE A 238 -14.48 -8.20 -9.20
C PHE A 238 -14.07 -7.61 -10.54
N GLY A 239 -12.76 -7.50 -10.82
CA GLY A 239 -12.23 -6.92 -12.06
C GLY A 239 -11.65 -7.94 -13.05
N GLY A 240 -11.84 -9.24 -12.82
CA GLY A 240 -11.40 -10.31 -13.73
C GLY A 240 -9.88 -10.36 -13.96
N SER A 241 -9.10 -9.97 -12.94
CA SER A 241 -7.64 -9.88 -12.99
C SER A 241 -7.09 -9.00 -14.14
N GLN A 242 -7.89 -8.03 -14.64
CA GLN A 242 -7.42 -7.04 -15.61
C GLN A 242 -6.93 -5.77 -14.90
N PRO A 243 -5.66 -5.36 -15.04
CA PRO A 243 -5.08 -4.26 -14.28
C PRO A 243 -5.83 -2.93 -14.45
N GLU A 244 -6.38 -2.65 -15.62
CA GLU A 244 -7.15 -1.44 -15.92
C GLU A 244 -8.49 -1.34 -15.18
N ASN A 245 -8.95 -2.45 -14.58
CA ASN A 245 -10.21 -2.50 -13.84
C ASN A 245 -10.06 -2.05 -12.39
N LEU A 246 -8.84 -1.82 -11.88
CA LEU A 246 -8.62 -1.22 -10.56
C LEU A 246 -8.24 0.26 -10.70
N ARG A 247 -9.10 1.16 -10.21
CA ARG A 247 -8.88 2.62 -10.29
C ARG A 247 -8.32 3.21 -9.00
N GLU A 248 -8.78 2.70 -7.87
CA GLU A 248 -8.37 3.15 -6.54
C GLU A 248 -8.35 1.94 -5.61
N PHE A 249 -7.39 1.91 -4.69
CA PHE A 249 -7.37 0.95 -3.60
C PHE A 249 -6.85 1.63 -2.34
N GLN A 250 -7.55 1.46 -1.21
CA GLN A 250 -7.13 1.99 0.07
C GLN A 250 -7.51 1.06 1.23
N ALA A 251 -6.73 1.15 2.31
CA ALA A 251 -7.09 0.60 3.61
C ALA A 251 -6.24 1.22 4.71
N ARG A 252 -6.76 1.14 5.94
CA ARG A 252 -6.07 1.48 7.18
C ARG A 252 -5.50 0.22 7.82
N PHE A 253 -4.23 0.25 8.22
CA PHE A 253 -3.59 -0.82 8.97
C PHE A 253 -4.07 -0.80 10.43
N ALA A 254 -4.63 -1.90 10.90
CA ALA A 254 -5.30 -2.00 12.19
C ALA A 254 -4.56 -2.89 13.20
N SER A 255 -3.94 -3.98 12.73
CA SER A 255 -3.17 -4.89 13.57
C SER A 255 -2.10 -5.63 12.76
N PRO A 256 -1.02 -6.11 13.41
CA PRO A 256 -0.03 -6.95 12.74
C PRO A 256 -0.63 -8.30 12.31
N VAL A 257 0.01 -8.92 11.32
CA VAL A 257 -0.27 -10.28 10.82
C VAL A 257 1.00 -11.09 11.00
N LEU A 258 0.89 -12.33 11.48
CA LEU A 258 2.05 -13.21 11.59
C LEU A 258 2.25 -13.99 10.28
N PRO A 259 3.51 -14.26 9.86
CA PRO A 259 3.76 -15.20 8.77
C PRO A 259 3.08 -16.56 9.03
N GLY A 260 2.48 -17.14 8.00
CA GLY A 260 1.68 -18.37 8.09
C GLY A 260 0.21 -18.15 8.46
N ASN A 261 -0.21 -16.95 8.84
CA ASN A 261 -1.63 -16.65 9.06
C ASN A 261 -2.43 -16.72 7.74
N LYS A 262 -3.67 -17.19 7.86
CA LYS A 262 -4.68 -17.06 6.81
C LYS A 262 -5.40 -15.73 6.94
N LEU A 263 -5.44 -14.95 5.87
CA LEU A 263 -6.22 -13.73 5.79
C LEU A 263 -7.59 -14.03 5.17
N VAL A 264 -8.62 -13.44 5.75
CA VAL A 264 -10.00 -13.51 5.27
C VAL A 264 -10.48 -12.09 5.04
N THR A 265 -10.80 -11.78 3.78
CA THR A 265 -11.35 -10.50 3.36
C THR A 265 -12.84 -10.65 3.09
N LYS A 266 -13.67 -9.89 3.81
CA LYS A 266 -15.09 -9.71 3.50
C LYS A 266 -15.24 -8.48 2.63
N ALA A 267 -15.95 -8.59 1.52
CA ALA A 267 -16.11 -7.52 0.55
C ALA A 267 -17.58 -7.29 0.18
N TRP A 268 -17.94 -6.03 -0.03
CA TRP A 268 -19.29 -5.57 -0.35
C TRP A 268 -19.26 -4.63 -1.55
N ARG A 269 -20.06 -4.94 -2.56
CA ARG A 269 -20.46 -4.05 -3.65
C ARG A 269 -21.45 -3.01 -3.13
N THR A 270 -21.12 -1.72 -3.19
CA THR A 270 -22.05 -0.71 -2.68
C THR A 270 -23.14 -0.34 -3.68
N GLY A 271 -22.96 -0.67 -4.96
CA GLY A 271 -23.79 -0.17 -6.06
C GLY A 271 -23.50 1.28 -6.45
N GLU A 272 -22.62 1.99 -5.73
CA GLU A 272 -22.22 3.35 -6.09
C GLU A 272 -21.20 3.30 -7.23
N VAL A 273 -21.60 3.77 -8.42
CA VAL A 273 -20.76 3.76 -9.63
C VAL A 273 -20.35 5.17 -10.03
N LYS A 274 -19.05 5.40 -10.20
CA LYS A 274 -18.49 6.66 -10.72
C LYS A 274 -17.47 6.38 -11.83
N GLY A 275 -17.68 6.97 -13.01
CA GLY A 275 -16.77 6.78 -14.15
C GLY A 275 -16.66 5.33 -14.64
N GLY A 276 -17.71 4.51 -14.44
CA GLY A 276 -17.70 3.09 -14.77
C GLY A 276 -16.95 2.19 -13.78
N PHE A 277 -16.56 2.73 -12.62
CA PHE A 277 -15.99 1.97 -11.50
C PHE A 277 -17.00 1.96 -10.35
N GLU A 278 -17.32 0.77 -9.84
CA GLU A 278 -18.15 0.58 -8.66
C GLU A 278 -17.29 0.61 -7.40
N GLU A 279 -17.83 1.20 -6.33
CA GLU A 279 -17.20 1.16 -5.02
C GLU A 279 -17.38 -0.22 -4.36
N ILE A 280 -16.25 -0.81 -3.98
CA ILE A 280 -16.16 -2.01 -3.15
C ILE A 280 -15.65 -1.59 -1.78
N ARG A 281 -16.39 -1.91 -0.72
CA ARG A 281 -15.92 -1.79 0.67
C ARG A 281 -15.42 -3.15 1.14
N PHE A 282 -14.40 -3.17 2.00
CA PHE A 282 -13.88 -4.42 2.53
C PHE A 282 -13.27 -4.27 3.92
N VAL A 283 -13.15 -5.41 4.60
CA VAL A 283 -12.41 -5.58 5.85
C VAL A 283 -11.64 -6.89 5.75
N THR A 284 -10.36 -6.86 6.12
CA THR A 284 -9.49 -8.05 6.13
C THR A 284 -9.06 -8.35 7.56
N GLN A 285 -9.19 -9.61 7.94
CA GLN A 285 -8.82 -10.10 9.26
C GLN A 285 -7.99 -11.38 9.14
N VAL A 286 -7.23 -11.68 10.18
CA VAL A 286 -6.70 -13.04 10.38
C VAL A 286 -7.88 -13.97 10.68
N GLU A 287 -7.88 -15.17 10.11
CA GLU A 287 -8.91 -16.19 10.41
C GLU A 287 -8.98 -16.45 11.92
N GLY A 288 -10.18 -16.34 12.50
CA GLY A 288 -10.39 -16.45 13.95
C GLY A 288 -9.73 -15.34 14.80
N GLY A 289 -9.12 -14.34 14.16
CA GLY A 289 -8.28 -13.33 14.81
C GLY A 289 -8.75 -11.90 14.59
N LYS A 290 -7.80 -10.96 14.70
CA LYS A 290 -8.06 -9.51 14.64
C LYS A 290 -8.17 -9.01 13.19
N VAL A 291 -8.89 -7.90 13.03
CA VAL A 291 -8.89 -7.11 11.79
C VAL A 291 -7.51 -6.49 11.59
N CYS A 292 -6.88 -6.79 10.46
CA CYS A 292 -5.57 -6.25 10.09
C CYS A 292 -5.68 -5.10 9.08
N LEU A 293 -6.69 -5.12 8.21
CA LEU A 293 -7.04 -4.00 7.33
C LEU A 293 -8.49 -3.57 7.59
N SER A 294 -8.65 -2.32 7.98
CA SER A 294 -9.94 -1.66 8.21
C SER A 294 -10.13 -0.51 7.24
N ASN A 295 -11.33 0.07 7.19
CA ASN A 295 -11.63 1.19 6.30
C ASN A 295 -11.29 0.90 4.83
N GLY A 296 -11.45 -0.36 4.40
CA GLY A 296 -11.05 -0.82 3.08
C GLY A 296 -12.01 -0.31 2.02
N ARG A 297 -11.46 0.27 0.97
CA ARG A 297 -12.23 0.75 -0.18
C ARG A 297 -11.44 0.53 -1.47
N ALA A 298 -12.13 0.09 -2.51
CA ALA A 298 -11.60 0.00 -3.86
C ALA A 298 -12.61 0.57 -4.87
N LEU A 299 -12.11 1.12 -5.97
CA LEU A 299 -12.93 1.46 -7.14
C LEU A 299 -12.60 0.47 -8.26
N VAL A 300 -13.57 -0.37 -8.61
CA VAL A 300 -13.36 -1.49 -9.53
C VAL A 300 -14.37 -1.46 -10.68
N ARG A 301 -13.90 -1.60 -11.92
CA ARG A 301 -14.79 -1.87 -13.05
C ARG A 301 -15.23 -3.32 -12.95
N ILE A 302 -16.50 -3.54 -12.65
CA ILE A 302 -17.01 -4.88 -12.45
C ILE A 302 -17.03 -5.64 -13.76
N VAL A 303 -16.43 -6.83 -13.74
CA VAL A 303 -16.56 -7.83 -14.79
C VAL A 303 -17.52 -8.89 -14.28
N ASP A 304 -18.71 -8.93 -14.84
CA ASP A 304 -19.70 -9.96 -14.52
C ASP A 304 -19.26 -11.30 -15.13
N GLY A 305 -18.40 -12.00 -14.41
CA GLY A 305 -18.01 -13.38 -14.72
C GLY A 305 -18.91 -14.36 -13.99
N LYS A 306 -19.60 -15.23 -14.74
CA LYS A 306 -20.15 -16.50 -14.21
C LYS A 306 -19.06 -17.14 -13.34
N ALA A 307 -19.37 -17.44 -12.09
CA ALA A 307 -18.51 -18.24 -11.23
C ALA A 307 -18.31 -19.63 -11.88
N GLY A 308 -17.28 -19.76 -12.70
CA GLY A 308 -16.62 -21.02 -13.05
C GLY A 308 -15.17 -20.86 -12.57
N SER A 309 -14.56 -21.79 -11.85
CA SER A 309 -14.77 -23.22 -11.83
C SER A 309 -14.54 -23.74 -10.42
N LYS A 310 -15.42 -24.64 -9.96
CA LYS A 310 -14.97 -25.74 -9.12
C LYS A 310 -14.05 -26.58 -10.00
N LEU A 311 -12.78 -26.67 -9.65
CA LEU A 311 -11.92 -27.80 -9.98
C LEU A 311 -11.21 -28.19 -8.68
#